data_AF-A0A0F8NMB9-F1
#
_entry.id   AF-A0A0F8NMB9-F1
#
_cell.length_a   1.000
_cell.length_b   1.000
_cell.length_c   1.000
_cell.angle_alpha   90.00
_cell.angle_beta   90.00
_cell.angle_gamma   90.00
#
_symmetry.space_group_name_H-M   'P 1'
#
loop_
_entity.id
_entity.type
_entity.pdbx_description
1 polymer ?
#
loop_
_entity_poly.entity_id
_entity_poly.type
_entity_poly.pdbx_seq_one_letter_code
_entity_poly.pdbx_strand_id
1 'polypeptide(L)'
;RGLLPSEMSSYISTTAILFGVIWGLIWVFLIWVIVAGILYSISYVFESKGSFKRTLEFVGYGFVPKIFSSLINVFVTYKLTPSIDFSLQDPQLIAESTTQMFSNNPLYYTSQIVGILCLLLSAYIWVFALLHARNMSIKNATLAVGIPVGLYVVYLLYLFLFTSGSI
;
A
#
# COMPACT_ATOMS: atom_id res chain seq x y z
N ARG A 1 9.70 -20.71 32.77
CA ARG A 1 8.34 -20.78 32.17
C ARG A 1 7.42 -19.92 33.04
N GLY A 2 7.36 -18.61 32.77
CA GLY A 2 6.44 -17.70 33.46
C GLY A 2 5.18 -17.56 32.62
N LEU A 3 4.14 -18.31 32.97
CA LEU A 3 2.82 -18.17 32.36
C LEU A 3 2.25 -16.84 32.83
N LEU A 4 2.27 -15.82 31.97
CA LEU A 4 1.41 -14.66 32.19
C LEU A 4 -0.03 -15.20 32.26
N PRO A 5 -0.84 -14.81 33.27
CA PRO A 5 -2.23 -15.21 33.36
C PRO A 5 -2.93 -14.97 32.01
N SER A 6 -3.83 -15.86 31.60
CA SER A 6 -4.52 -15.79 30.29
C SER A 6 -5.12 -14.42 30.01
N GLU A 7 -5.56 -13.71 31.06
CA GLU A 7 -6.04 -12.34 30.98
C GLU A 7 -4.94 -11.35 30.55
N MET A 8 -3.75 -11.46 31.12
CA MET A 8 -2.62 -10.60 30.76
C MET A 8 -2.16 -10.85 29.31
N SER A 9 -2.29 -12.08 28.81
CA SER A 9 -2.01 -12.40 27.39
C SER A 9 -3.07 -11.83 26.42
N SER A 10 -4.35 -11.77 26.81
CA SER A 10 -5.42 -11.16 25.99
C SER A 10 -5.36 -9.62 26.02
N TYR A 11 -4.92 -9.03 27.14
CA TYR A 11 -4.63 -7.59 27.21
C TYR A 11 -3.44 -7.20 26.32
N ILE A 12 -2.35 -7.97 26.31
CA ILE A 12 -1.18 -7.69 25.46
C ILE A 12 -1.52 -7.83 23.97
N SER A 13 -2.32 -8.81 23.58
CA SER A 13 -2.71 -8.98 22.16
C SER A 13 -3.68 -7.90 21.68
N THR A 14 -4.66 -7.51 22.51
CA THR A 14 -5.63 -6.46 22.15
C THR A 14 -4.98 -5.08 22.08
N THR A 15 -4.07 -4.76 23.01
CA THR A 15 -3.31 -3.51 22.98
C THR A 15 -2.39 -3.43 21.76
N ALA A 16 -1.73 -4.53 21.39
CA ALA A 16 -0.92 -4.58 20.16
C ALA A 16 -1.76 -4.35 18.90
N ILE A 17 -2.96 -4.94 18.81
CA ILE A 17 -3.88 -4.73 17.68
C ILE A 17 -4.32 -3.27 17.61
N LEU A 18 -4.78 -2.68 18.71
CA LEU A 18 -5.21 -1.29 18.75
C LEU A 18 -4.07 -0.33 18.38
N PHE A 19 -2.87 -0.58 18.89
CA PHE A 19 -1.69 0.19 18.54
C PHE A 19 -1.38 0.09 17.04
N GLY A 20 -1.42 -1.12 16.47
CA GLY A 20 -1.23 -1.35 15.05
C GLY A 20 -2.24 -0.62 14.17
N VAL A 21 -3.52 -0.61 14.56
CA VAL A 21 -4.59 0.10 13.82
C VAL A 21 -4.37 1.61 13.86
N ILE A 22 -4.11 2.19 15.04
CA ILE A 22 -3.88 3.63 15.20
C ILE A 22 -2.64 4.05 14.39
N TRP A 23 -1.55 3.30 14.53
CA TRP A 23 -0.31 3.59 13.81
C TRP A 23 -0.48 3.44 12.29
N GLY A 24 -1.19 2.41 11.85
CA GLY A 24 -1.53 2.22 10.44
C GLY A 24 -2.32 3.40 9.87
N LEU A 25 -3.29 3.94 10.62
CA LEU A 25 -4.06 5.11 10.21
C LEU A 25 -3.15 6.35 10.06
N ILE A 26 -2.30 6.61 11.05
CA ILE A 26 -1.34 7.73 11.01
C ILE A 26 -0.41 7.59 9.80
N TRP A 27 0.05 6.36 9.52
CA TRP A 27 0.93 6.06 8.40
C TRP A 27 0.30 6.40 7.05
N VAL A 28 -1.01 6.18 6.87
CA VAL A 28 -1.72 6.56 5.64
C VAL A 28 -1.68 8.06 5.41
N PHE A 29 -1.91 8.88 6.44
CA PHE A 29 -1.83 10.34 6.31
C PHE A 29 -0.41 10.82 6.01
N LEU A 30 0.61 10.19 6.61
CA LEU A 30 2.01 10.48 6.31
C LEU A 30 2.35 10.19 4.85
N ILE A 31 1.97 9.02 4.34
CA ILE A 31 2.18 8.64 2.94
C ILE A 31 1.44 9.59 2.00
N TRP A 32 0.23 10.02 2.34
CA TRP A 32 -0.51 11.02 1.55
C TRP A 32 0.26 12.34 1.42
N VAL A 33 0.77 12.88 2.52
CA VAL A 33 1.58 14.12 2.49
C VAL A 33 2.87 13.91 1.70
N ILE A 34 3.54 12.77 1.85
CA ILE A 34 4.78 12.45 1.13
C ILE A 34 4.52 12.37 -0.38
N VAL A 35 3.50 11.63 -0.81
CA VAL A 35 3.14 11.50 -2.23
C VAL A 35 2.77 12.86 -2.81
N ALA A 36 1.97 13.66 -2.10
CA ALA A 36 1.64 15.01 -2.52
C ALA A 36 2.89 15.89 -2.64
N GLY A 37 3.81 15.80 -1.68
CA GLY A 37 5.08 16.52 -1.68
C GLY A 37 5.98 16.15 -2.86
N ILE A 38 6.09 14.86 -3.17
CA ILE A 38 6.84 14.36 -4.33
C ILE A 38 6.25 14.88 -5.63
N LEU A 39 4.93 14.69 -5.84
CA LEU A 39 4.27 15.14 -7.07
C LEU A 39 4.29 16.66 -7.22
N TYR A 40 4.13 17.39 -6.12
CA TYR A 40 4.30 18.84 -6.08
C TYR A 40 5.72 19.25 -6.50
N SER A 41 6.74 18.57 -5.99
CA SER A 41 8.14 18.86 -6.31
C SER A 41 8.45 18.57 -7.78
N ILE A 42 8.03 17.40 -8.29
CA ILE A 42 8.21 17.02 -9.70
C ILE A 42 7.52 18.02 -10.63
N SER A 43 6.35 18.55 -10.23
CA SER A 43 5.60 19.49 -11.06
C SER A 43 6.38 20.78 -11.39
N TYR A 44 7.38 21.17 -10.61
CA TYR A 44 8.19 22.37 -10.89
C TYR A 44 9.07 22.23 -12.13
N VAL A 45 9.44 21.00 -12.53
CA VAL A 45 10.17 20.72 -13.77
C VAL A 45 9.36 21.12 -15.01
N PHE A 46 8.04 21.25 -14.87
CA PHE A 46 7.09 21.53 -15.95
C PHE A 46 6.47 22.93 -15.86
N GLU A 47 7.14 23.88 -15.20
CA GLU A 47 6.69 25.28 -15.07
C GLU A 47 5.27 25.44 -14.51
N SER A 48 4.89 24.52 -13.61
CA SER A 48 3.54 24.46 -13.05
C SER A 48 3.21 25.62 -12.11
N LYS A 49 1.91 25.92 -11.96
CA LYS A 49 1.38 26.97 -11.08
C LYS A 49 0.32 26.39 -10.15
N GLY A 50 0.34 26.80 -8.89
CA GLY A 50 -0.68 26.39 -7.92
C GLY A 50 -0.12 26.29 -6.51
N SER A 51 -0.96 25.96 -5.55
CA SER A 51 -0.54 25.81 -4.16
C SER A 51 -0.33 24.35 -3.78
N PHE A 52 0.55 24.13 -2.80
CA PHE A 52 0.74 22.79 -2.21
C PHE A 52 -0.57 22.29 -1.58
N LYS A 53 -1.31 23.17 -0.89
CA LYS A 53 -2.62 22.86 -0.31
C LYS A 53 -3.58 22.23 -1.32
N ARG A 54 -3.72 22.82 -2.51
CA ARG A 54 -4.62 22.29 -3.55
C ARG A 54 -4.13 20.95 -4.10
N THR A 55 -2.82 20.78 -4.19
CA THR A 55 -2.20 19.51 -4.61
C THR A 55 -2.46 18.42 -3.58
N LEU A 56 -2.29 18.72 -2.29
CA LEU A 56 -2.58 17.81 -1.20
C LEU A 56 -4.05 17.35 -1.24
N GLU A 57 -5.00 18.29 -1.32
CA GLU A 57 -6.44 17.99 -1.45
C GLU A 57 -6.71 17.00 -2.60
N PHE A 58 -6.16 17.28 -3.78
CA PHE A 58 -6.51 16.53 -4.98
C PHE A 58 -5.79 15.18 -5.07
N VAL A 59 -4.55 15.09 -4.59
CA VAL A 59 -3.81 13.83 -4.46
C VAL A 59 -4.52 12.88 -3.49
N GLY A 60 -5.24 13.41 -2.50
CA GLY A 60 -6.04 12.63 -1.55
C GLY A 60 -7.06 11.71 -2.22
N TYR A 61 -7.68 12.15 -3.33
CA TYR A 61 -8.64 11.33 -4.06
C TYR A 61 -8.03 10.05 -4.65
N GLY A 62 -6.73 10.06 -4.98
CA GLY A 62 -6.05 8.86 -5.45
C GLY A 62 -5.84 7.80 -4.36
N PHE A 63 -6.10 8.11 -3.09
CA PHE A 63 -6.13 7.10 -2.02
C PHE A 63 -7.44 6.31 -1.97
N VAL A 64 -8.51 6.77 -2.64
CA VAL A 64 -9.80 6.05 -2.65
C VAL A 64 -9.68 4.63 -3.26
N PRO A 65 -9.08 4.44 -4.45
CA PRO A 65 -8.81 3.09 -4.96
C PRO A 65 -7.88 2.27 -4.06
N LYS A 66 -6.92 2.92 -3.40
CA LYS A 66 -5.98 2.25 -2.48
C LYS A 66 -6.69 1.70 -1.25
N ILE A 67 -7.60 2.46 -0.66
CA ILE A 67 -8.42 2.00 0.47
C ILE A 67 -9.21 0.75 0.07
N PHE A 68 -9.81 0.74 -1.12
CA PHE A 68 -10.50 -0.44 -1.64
C PHE A 68 -9.58 -1.66 -1.75
N SER A 69 -8.38 -1.50 -2.34
CA SER A 69 -7.40 -2.60 -2.40
C SER A 69 -6.93 -3.07 -1.01
N SER A 70 -6.85 -2.16 -0.03
CA SER A 70 -6.48 -2.49 1.35
C SER A 70 -7.55 -3.35 2.02
N LEU A 71 -8.83 -3.08 1.80
CA LEU A 71 -9.92 -3.90 2.34
C LEU A 71 -9.89 -5.33 1.77
N ILE A 72 -9.57 -5.47 0.49
CA ILE A 72 -9.37 -6.78 -0.14
C ILE A 72 -8.18 -7.49 0.52
N ASN A 73 -7.06 -6.80 0.73
CA ASN A 73 -5.89 -7.40 1.36
C ASN A 73 -6.16 -7.85 2.81
N VAL A 74 -6.92 -7.07 3.60
CA VAL A 74 -7.37 -7.47 4.93
C VAL A 74 -8.22 -8.74 4.87
N PHE A 75 -9.15 -8.81 3.92
CA PHE A 75 -9.98 -10.01 3.73
C PHE A 75 -9.14 -11.24 3.35
N VAL A 76 -8.20 -11.10 2.41
CA VAL A 76 -7.30 -12.19 2.01
C VAL A 76 -6.43 -12.64 3.18
N THR A 77 -5.84 -11.69 3.90
CA THR A 77 -5.03 -12.00 5.10
C THR A 77 -5.87 -12.75 6.11
N TYR A 78 -7.07 -12.25 6.47
CA TYR A 78 -7.98 -12.93 7.39
C TYR A 78 -8.32 -14.36 6.97
N LYS A 79 -8.45 -14.63 5.66
CA LYS A 79 -8.72 -15.96 5.12
C LYS A 79 -7.52 -16.90 5.14
N LEU A 80 -6.30 -16.37 5.00
CA LEU A 80 -5.08 -17.18 4.90
C LEU A 80 -4.36 -17.36 6.25
N THR A 81 -4.53 -16.44 7.20
CA THR A 81 -3.89 -16.49 8.53
C THR A 81 -4.17 -17.76 9.34
N PRO A 82 -5.39 -18.34 9.36
CA PRO A 82 -5.66 -19.56 10.14
C PRO A 82 -4.82 -20.78 9.72
N SER A 83 -4.23 -20.74 8.52
CA SER A 83 -3.37 -21.82 8.00
C SER A 83 -1.89 -21.67 8.41
N ILE A 84 -1.52 -20.61 9.12
CA ILE A 84 -0.16 -20.39 9.61
C ILE A 84 0.00 -21.09 10.96
N ASP A 85 1.02 -21.94 11.08
CA ASP A 85 1.36 -22.59 12.33
C ASP A 85 2.17 -21.65 13.23
N PHE A 86 1.47 -20.88 14.05
CA PHE A 86 2.08 -19.99 15.05
C PHE A 86 2.64 -20.74 16.28
N SER A 87 2.58 -22.07 16.32
CA SER A 87 3.22 -22.86 17.40
C SER A 87 4.74 -22.97 17.23
N LEU A 88 5.25 -22.65 16.03
CA LEU A 88 6.67 -22.54 15.74
C LEU A 88 7.30 -21.43 16.60
N GLN A 89 8.32 -21.78 17.39
CA GLN A 89 9.02 -20.80 18.25
C GLN A 89 10.16 -20.09 17.51
N ASP A 90 10.54 -20.59 16.33
CA ASP A 90 11.57 -20.00 15.48
C ASP A 90 10.95 -18.94 14.56
N PRO A 91 11.33 -17.66 14.72
CA PRO A 91 10.85 -16.58 13.86
C PRO A 91 11.15 -16.79 12.37
N GLN A 92 12.23 -17.51 12.02
CA GLN A 92 12.55 -17.82 10.63
C GLN A 92 11.54 -18.82 10.04
N LEU A 93 11.19 -19.87 10.77
CA LEU A 93 10.23 -20.87 10.32
C LEU A 93 8.80 -20.29 10.20
N ILE A 94 8.44 -19.35 11.07
CA ILE A 94 7.17 -18.59 10.94
C ILE A 94 7.19 -17.73 9.67
N ALA A 95 8.31 -17.04 9.39
CA ALA A 95 8.42 -16.23 8.18
C ALA A 95 8.32 -17.08 6.91
N GLU A 96 9.03 -18.20 6.86
CA GLU A 96 9.00 -19.13 5.73
C GLU A 96 7.62 -19.74 5.49
N SER A 97 6.95 -20.24 6.55
CA SER A 97 5.60 -20.79 6.45
C SER A 97 4.58 -19.73 5.99
N THR A 98 4.72 -18.50 6.47
CA THR A 98 3.90 -17.37 6.02
C THR A 98 4.12 -17.10 4.53
N THR A 99 5.38 -17.01 4.08
CA THR A 99 5.71 -16.79 2.67
C THR A 99 5.18 -17.90 1.78
N GLN A 100 5.39 -19.17 2.13
CA GLN A 100 4.89 -20.32 1.37
C GLN A 100 3.37 -20.33 1.23
N MET A 101 2.65 -19.95 2.29
CA MET A 101 1.19 -19.89 2.27
C MET A 101 0.67 -18.82 1.29
N PHE A 102 1.30 -17.64 1.26
CA PHE A 102 0.91 -16.59 0.33
C PHE A 102 1.31 -16.92 -1.12
N SER A 103 2.50 -17.50 -1.35
CA SER A 103 2.99 -17.83 -2.69
C SER A 103 2.25 -19.00 -3.36
N ASN A 104 1.56 -19.86 -2.60
CA ASN A 104 0.84 -21.02 -3.15
C ASN A 104 -0.66 -20.79 -3.31
N ASN A 105 -1.18 -19.60 -2.97
CA ASN A 105 -2.62 -19.36 -2.94
C ASN A 105 -3.11 -18.44 -4.08
N PRO A 106 -4.00 -18.89 -4.98
CA PRO A 106 -4.57 -18.06 -6.05
C PRO A 106 -5.25 -16.78 -5.56
N LEU A 107 -5.82 -16.79 -4.34
CA LEU A 107 -6.47 -15.63 -3.74
C LEU A 107 -5.46 -14.51 -3.46
N TYR A 108 -4.25 -14.86 -3.04
CA TYR A 108 -3.17 -13.89 -2.82
C TYR A 108 -2.78 -13.21 -4.12
N TYR A 109 -2.48 -13.98 -5.18
CA TYR A 109 -2.16 -13.43 -6.50
C TYR A 109 -3.26 -12.53 -7.05
N THR A 110 -4.52 -12.95 -6.90
CA THR A 110 -5.68 -12.14 -7.30
C THR A 110 -5.68 -10.79 -6.57
N SER A 111 -5.41 -10.79 -5.26
CA SER A 111 -5.33 -9.54 -4.48
C SER A 111 -4.18 -8.62 -4.91
N GLN A 112 -3.04 -9.18 -5.32
CA GLN A 112 -1.91 -8.40 -5.84
C GLN A 112 -2.26 -7.74 -7.17
N ILE A 113 -2.90 -8.49 -8.09
CA ILE A 113 -3.37 -7.96 -9.37
C ILE A 113 -4.37 -6.81 -9.15
N VAL A 114 -5.35 -6.99 -8.26
CA VAL A 114 -6.29 -5.93 -7.90
C VAL A 114 -5.56 -4.72 -7.30
N GLY A 115 -4.56 -4.94 -6.45
CA GLY A 115 -3.73 -3.87 -5.91
C GLY A 115 -3.00 -3.05 -6.97
N ILE A 116 -2.48 -3.70 -8.01
CA ILE A 116 -1.85 -3.03 -9.16
C ILE A 116 -2.89 -2.25 -9.98
N LEU A 117 -4.06 -2.83 -10.26
CA LEU A 117 -5.14 -2.14 -10.97
C LEU A 117 -5.61 -0.89 -10.20
N CYS A 118 -5.79 -1.01 -8.88
CA CYS A 118 -6.12 0.13 -8.03
C CYS A 118 -5.01 1.19 -8.02
N LEU A 119 -3.72 0.81 -8.05
CA LEU A 119 -2.61 1.75 -8.18
C LEU A 119 -2.65 2.51 -9.51
N LEU A 120 -2.96 1.83 -10.62
CA LEU A 120 -3.09 2.48 -11.93
C LEU A 120 -4.27 3.46 -11.94
N LEU A 121 -5.38 3.09 -11.30
CA LEU A 121 -6.51 4.00 -11.13
C LEU A 121 -6.15 5.21 -10.24
N SER A 122 -5.39 5.00 -9.18
CA SER A 122 -4.82 6.09 -8.36
C SER A 122 -3.94 7.02 -9.19
N ALA A 123 -3.07 6.46 -10.04
CA ALA A 123 -2.21 7.23 -10.92
C ALA A 123 -3.02 8.10 -11.88
N TYR A 124 -4.06 7.54 -12.48
CA TYR A 124 -4.99 8.28 -13.33
C TYR A 124 -5.63 9.46 -12.59
N ILE A 125 -6.08 9.26 -11.34
CA ILE A 125 -6.63 10.35 -10.52
C ILE A 125 -5.56 11.40 -10.19
N TRP A 126 -4.33 10.99 -9.88
CA TRP A 126 -3.22 11.91 -9.62
C TRP A 126 -2.81 12.73 -10.84
N VAL A 127 -2.99 12.21 -12.07
CA VAL A 127 -2.83 13.01 -13.29
C VAL A 127 -3.82 14.17 -13.31
N PHE A 128 -5.11 13.91 -13.01
CA PHE A 128 -6.10 14.99 -12.87
C PHE A 128 -5.84 15.90 -11.68
N ALA A 129 -5.22 15.38 -10.61
CA ALA A 129 -4.78 16.19 -9.50
C ALA A 129 -3.78 17.25 -9.97
N LEU A 130 -2.73 16.86 -10.71
CA LEU A 130 -1.76 17.81 -11.23
C LEU A 130 -2.32 18.70 -12.35
N LEU A 131 -3.19 18.16 -13.20
CA LEU A 131 -3.88 18.93 -14.23
C LEU A 131 -4.58 20.16 -13.62
N HIS A 132 -5.36 19.95 -12.56
CA HIS A 132 -6.21 21.00 -11.98
C HIS A 132 -5.57 21.76 -10.80
N ALA A 133 -4.77 21.09 -9.96
CA ALA A 133 -4.14 21.73 -8.81
C ALA A 133 -2.85 22.48 -9.16
N ARG A 134 -2.18 22.04 -10.23
CA ARG A 134 -0.88 22.57 -10.68
C ARG A 134 -0.94 23.22 -12.06
N ASN A 135 -2.14 23.35 -12.65
CA ASN A 135 -2.39 23.97 -13.95
C ASN A 135 -1.44 23.45 -15.04
N MET A 136 -1.23 22.14 -15.04
CA MET A 136 -0.34 21.46 -15.99
C MET A 136 -1.11 21.06 -17.25
N SER A 137 -0.42 20.93 -18.37
CA SER A 137 -0.99 20.22 -19.52
C SER A 137 -1.15 18.73 -19.20
N ILE A 138 -2.10 18.05 -19.85
CA ILE A 138 -2.33 16.62 -19.65
C ILE A 138 -1.05 15.80 -19.93
N LYS A 139 -0.28 16.18 -20.95
CA LYS A 139 1.00 15.53 -21.29
C LYS A 139 1.99 15.62 -20.13
N ASN A 140 2.19 16.81 -19.56
CA ASN A 140 3.14 17.02 -18.48
C ASN A 140 2.68 16.35 -17.19
N ALA A 141 1.38 16.40 -16.89
CA ALA A 141 0.81 15.73 -15.71
C ALA A 141 0.97 14.21 -15.80
N THR A 142 0.71 13.63 -16.97
CA THR A 142 0.93 12.20 -17.23
C THR A 142 2.40 11.80 -17.08
N LEU A 143 3.35 12.62 -17.52
CA LEU A 143 4.78 12.33 -17.31
C LEU A 143 5.17 12.44 -15.83
N ALA A 144 4.73 13.49 -15.14
CA ALA A 144 5.04 13.74 -13.74
C ALA A 144 4.55 12.63 -12.80
N VAL A 145 3.39 12.03 -13.10
CA VAL A 145 2.83 10.90 -12.32
C VAL A 145 3.27 9.56 -12.89
N GLY A 146 3.23 9.42 -14.21
CA GLY A 146 3.42 8.16 -14.91
C GLY A 146 4.84 7.62 -14.80
N ILE A 147 5.86 8.48 -14.75
CA ILE A 147 7.26 8.03 -14.54
C ILE A 147 7.43 7.38 -13.16
N PRO A 148 7.18 8.07 -12.02
CA PRO A 148 7.38 7.47 -10.71
C PRO A 148 6.44 6.28 -10.46
N VAL A 149 5.17 6.37 -10.86
CA VAL A 149 4.24 5.24 -10.68
C VAL A 149 4.57 4.09 -11.63
N GLY A 150 4.96 4.36 -12.86
CA GLY A 150 5.35 3.34 -13.83
C GLY A 150 6.57 2.55 -13.37
N LEU A 151 7.60 3.22 -12.84
CA LEU A 151 8.76 2.57 -12.23
C LEU A 151 8.33 1.68 -11.04
N TYR A 152 7.43 2.18 -10.19
CA TYR A 152 6.91 1.40 -9.07
C TYR A 152 6.08 0.18 -9.54
N VAL A 153 5.27 0.32 -10.59
CA VAL A 153 4.53 -0.81 -11.19
C VAL A 153 5.48 -1.85 -11.76
N VAL A 154 6.55 -1.44 -12.47
CA VAL A 154 7.57 -2.38 -12.97
C VAL A 154 8.22 -3.14 -11.81
N TYR A 155 8.56 -2.45 -10.72
CA TYR A 155 9.08 -3.09 -9.51
C TYR A 155 8.08 -4.08 -8.90
N LEU A 156 6.80 -3.71 -8.80
CA LEU A 156 5.76 -4.62 -8.30
C LEU A 156 5.57 -5.84 -9.18
N LEU A 157 5.63 -5.67 -10.51
CA LEU A 157 5.55 -6.79 -11.46
C LEU A 157 6.78 -7.70 -11.35
N TYR A 158 7.97 -7.12 -11.17
CA TYR A 158 9.18 -7.90 -10.90
C TYR A 158 9.02 -8.75 -9.64
N LEU A 159 8.58 -8.16 -8.52
CA LEU A 159 8.32 -8.93 -7.29
C LEU A 159 7.24 -10.00 -7.50
N PHE A 160 6.16 -9.65 -8.20
CA PHE A 160 5.05 -10.54 -8.48
C PHE A 160 5.49 -11.78 -9.29
N LEU A 161 6.35 -11.57 -10.29
CA LEU A 161 6.80 -12.65 -11.19
C LEU A 161 7.96 -13.46 -10.60
N PHE A 162 8.87 -12.84 -9.87
CA PHE A 162 10.15 -13.47 -9.49
C PHE A 162 10.30 -13.73 -7.98
N THR A 163 9.48 -13.11 -7.13
CA THR A 163 9.56 -13.28 -5.67
C THR A 163 8.36 -14.05 -5.12
N SER A 164 7.16 -13.84 -5.64
CA SER A 164 6.02 -14.72 -5.34
C SER A 164 6.01 -15.99 -6.20
N GLY A 165 6.62 -15.97 -7.38
CA GLY A 165 6.63 -17.06 -8.35
C GLY A 165 8.01 -17.65 -8.63
N SER A 166 8.61 -18.35 -7.67
CA SER A 166 9.29 -19.59 -8.08
C SER A 166 8.18 -20.55 -8.55
N ILE A 167 7.77 -20.38 -9.82
CA ILE A 167 7.02 -21.40 -10.55
C ILE A 167 7.94 -22.61 -10.72
#